data_AF-A0A9E0WNW4-F1
#
_entry.id   AF-A0A9E0WNW4-F1
#
_cell.length_a   1.000
_cell.length_b   1.000
_cell.length_c   1.000
_cell.angle_alpha   90.00
_cell.angle_beta   90.00
_cell.angle_gamma   90.00
#
_symmetry.space_group_name_H-M   'P 1'
#
loop_
_entity.id
_entity.type
_entity.pdbx_description
1 polymer ?
#
loop_
_entity_poly.entity_id
_entity_poly.type
_entity_poly.pdbx_seq_one_letter_code
_entity_poly.pdbx_strand_id
1 'polypeptide(L)'
;MKSILRIFALSLLVMLFSCEQDTINDDSNLDRKPKQEDGCETAYAYGKEDEAICFLNDPDLTSNKWGWSIGPLTATHTQSYIIYQAAGQCNTDNGQEIGTLYVHYESNYVLVDFVANDGYGFFETHVYVGNQKFPTKRNGQFTVAPGQYPFSHDLPDGVSVDSYKIDDVEGPIYVIAHAVVCPYKKVD
;
A
#
# COMPACT_ATOMS: atom_id res chain seq x y z
N MET A 1 77.69 -26.01 11.49
CA MET A 1 77.28 -27.42 11.49
C MET A 1 76.11 -27.60 10.52
N LYS A 2 76.38 -28.30 9.40
CA LYS A 2 75.53 -29.26 8.65
C LYS A 2 74.04 -28.86 8.49
N SER A 3 73.63 -28.26 7.37
CA SER A 3 73.38 -28.89 6.06
C SER A 3 72.30 -29.98 6.13
N ILE A 4 71.22 -29.85 5.33
CA ILE A 4 70.96 -30.69 4.15
C ILE A 4 69.52 -30.43 3.65
N LEU A 5 69.48 -29.78 2.50
CA LEU A 5 68.43 -29.81 1.48
C LEU A 5 68.30 -31.24 0.92
N ARG A 6 67.08 -31.80 0.82
CA ARG A 6 66.78 -32.91 -0.09
C ARG A 6 65.39 -32.77 -0.74
N ILE A 7 65.46 -32.57 -2.05
CA ILE A 7 64.42 -32.72 -3.07
C ILE A 7 64.22 -34.22 -3.34
N PHE A 8 62.97 -34.69 -3.46
CA PHE A 8 62.48 -35.85 -4.24
C PHE A 8 60.96 -35.90 -4.02
N ALA A 9 60.04 -36.30 -4.90
CA ALA A 9 59.89 -36.36 -6.35
C ALA A 9 58.45 -36.88 -6.56
N LEU A 10 57.84 -36.53 -7.70
CA LEU A 10 56.78 -37.27 -8.41
C LEU A 10 55.40 -37.49 -7.75
N SER A 11 54.41 -36.78 -8.32
CA SER A 11 53.28 -37.37 -9.08
C SER A 11 52.61 -38.64 -8.54
N LEU A 12 51.29 -38.58 -8.28
CA LEU A 12 50.26 -39.02 -9.24
C LEU A 12 48.85 -38.69 -8.72
N LEU A 13 48.05 -38.11 -9.60
CA LEU A 13 46.62 -37.82 -9.49
C LEU A 13 45.78 -39.11 -9.44
N VAL A 14 44.87 -39.27 -8.47
CA VAL A 14 43.61 -40.01 -8.64
C VAL A 14 42.52 -39.31 -7.81
N MET A 15 41.60 -38.62 -8.50
CA MET A 15 40.31 -38.24 -7.94
C MET A 15 39.35 -39.42 -8.04
N LEU A 16 38.58 -39.73 -7.00
CA LEU A 16 37.18 -40.15 -7.13
C LEU A 16 36.37 -39.83 -5.87
N PHE A 17 35.42 -38.91 -6.07
CA PHE A 17 34.10 -38.74 -5.44
C PHE A 17 33.65 -39.72 -4.33
N SER A 18 33.42 -39.19 -3.13
CA SER A 18 32.06 -38.90 -2.61
C SER A 18 32.19 -38.19 -1.26
N CYS A 19 31.79 -36.91 -1.23
CA CYS A 19 31.50 -36.20 0.01
C CYS A 19 30.18 -36.72 0.56
N GLU A 20 30.18 -37.23 1.79
CA GLU A 20 29.05 -37.02 2.68
C GLU A 20 29.65 -36.48 3.98
N GLN A 21 29.60 -35.16 4.11
CA GLN A 21 29.86 -34.50 5.38
C GLN A 21 28.71 -33.54 5.61
N ASP A 22 27.76 -34.01 6.41
CA ASP A 22 26.77 -33.19 7.07
C ASP A 22 27.48 -32.08 7.83
N THR A 23 27.39 -30.86 7.33
CA THR A 23 27.64 -29.66 8.11
C THR A 23 26.32 -28.93 8.28
N ILE A 24 25.82 -29.01 9.52
CA ILE A 24 24.85 -28.09 10.09
C ILE A 24 25.41 -26.67 9.87
N ASN A 25 24.83 -25.93 8.93
CA ASN A 25 25.04 -24.50 8.83
C ASN A 25 23.88 -23.82 9.55
N ASP A 26 24.16 -23.44 10.80
CA ASP A 26 23.49 -22.36 11.49
C ASP A 26 23.95 -21.04 10.84
N ASP A 27 23.20 -20.58 9.85
CA ASP A 27 23.36 -19.25 9.25
C ASP A 27 22.16 -18.38 9.63
N SER A 28 22.26 -17.77 10.81
CA SER A 28 21.56 -16.53 11.11
C SER A 28 22.08 -15.41 10.20
N ASN A 29 21.47 -15.21 9.03
CA ASN A 29 21.48 -13.89 8.39
C ASN A 29 20.27 -13.68 7.49
N LEU A 30 19.78 -12.44 7.58
CA LEU A 30 18.63 -11.88 6.91
C LEU A 30 18.69 -12.11 5.40
N ASP A 31 17.69 -12.80 4.87
CA ASP A 31 17.19 -12.54 3.53
C ASP A 31 15.66 -12.60 3.55
N ARG A 32 15.05 -11.68 4.32
CA ARG A 32 13.70 -11.23 3.99
C ARG A 32 13.84 -10.34 2.76
N LYS A 33 14.04 -10.95 1.59
CA LYS A 33 13.94 -10.27 0.31
C LYS A 33 12.62 -9.49 0.35
N PRO A 34 12.59 -8.16 0.17
CA PRO A 34 11.33 -7.46 0.02
C PRO A 34 10.61 -8.16 -1.13
N LYS A 35 9.41 -8.70 -0.84
CA LYS A 35 8.56 -9.33 -1.84
C LYS A 35 8.46 -8.32 -2.97
N GLN A 36 9.10 -8.63 -4.10
CA GLN A 36 9.19 -7.70 -5.20
C GLN A 36 7.77 -7.61 -5.77
N GLU A 37 7.15 -6.46 -5.51
CA GLU A 37 5.78 -6.09 -5.80
C GLU A 37 5.59 -5.78 -7.30
N ASP A 38 5.98 -6.73 -8.15
CA ASP A 38 5.80 -6.61 -9.60
C ASP A 38 4.30 -6.46 -9.90
N GLY A 39 3.93 -5.30 -10.46
CA GLY A 39 2.55 -4.99 -10.86
C GLY A 39 1.70 -4.32 -9.78
N CYS A 40 2.28 -3.87 -8.66
CA CYS A 40 1.55 -3.09 -7.69
C CYS A 40 1.38 -1.63 -8.13
N GLU A 41 0.20 -1.07 -7.87
CA GLU A 41 -0.21 0.23 -8.34
C GLU A 41 -0.80 1.09 -7.22
N THR A 42 -0.77 2.40 -7.42
CA THR A 42 -1.49 3.36 -6.58
C THR A 42 -2.97 3.36 -6.95
N ALA A 43 -3.83 3.32 -5.94
CA ALA A 43 -5.28 3.40 -6.10
C ALA A 43 -5.92 4.41 -5.15
N TYR A 44 -7.02 5.01 -5.60
CA TYR A 44 -7.86 5.91 -4.79
C TYR A 44 -9.34 5.60 -5.03
N ALA A 45 -10.14 5.74 -3.97
CA ALA A 45 -11.58 5.78 -4.12
C ALA A 45 -12.01 7.06 -4.83
N TYR A 46 -12.93 6.93 -5.79
CA TYR A 46 -13.49 8.03 -6.56
C TYR A 46 -14.90 8.36 -6.06
N GLY A 47 -15.06 9.58 -5.54
CA GLY A 47 -16.40 10.16 -5.36
C GLY A 47 -17.08 10.29 -6.72
N LYS A 48 -18.39 10.13 -6.80
CA LYS A 48 -19.11 10.39 -8.06
C LYS A 48 -18.90 11.85 -8.49
N GLU A 49 -19.31 12.23 -9.70
CA GLU A 49 -18.98 13.55 -10.29
C GLU A 49 -19.25 14.76 -9.38
N ASP A 50 -20.26 14.69 -8.51
CA ASP A 50 -20.63 15.75 -7.57
C ASP A 50 -19.89 15.73 -6.23
N GLU A 51 -19.22 14.63 -5.87
CA GLU A 51 -18.53 14.44 -4.60
C GLU A 51 -17.00 14.37 -4.74
N ALA A 52 -16.48 14.07 -5.94
CA ALA A 52 -15.05 13.95 -6.17
C ALA A 52 -14.35 15.30 -6.36
N ILE A 53 -13.36 15.54 -5.51
CA ILE A 53 -12.44 16.67 -5.62
C ILE A 53 -11.08 16.14 -6.08
N CYS A 54 -10.76 16.35 -7.35
CA CYS A 54 -9.45 15.98 -7.90
C CYS A 54 -8.33 16.86 -7.31
N PHE A 55 -7.28 16.22 -6.78
CA PHE A 55 -6.14 16.91 -6.16
C PHE A 55 -5.44 17.90 -7.09
N LEU A 56 -5.36 17.58 -8.39
CA LEU A 56 -4.64 18.39 -9.37
C LEU A 56 -5.40 19.67 -9.77
N ASN A 57 -6.71 19.72 -9.50
CA ASN A 57 -7.57 20.84 -9.87
C ASN A 57 -7.84 21.77 -8.68
N ASP A 58 -7.42 21.40 -7.47
CA ASP A 58 -7.69 22.20 -6.28
C ASP A 58 -6.59 23.27 -6.08
N PRO A 59 -6.94 24.57 -6.07
CA PRO A 59 -5.98 25.65 -5.97
C PRO A 59 -5.28 25.73 -4.60
N ASP A 60 -5.85 25.09 -3.57
CA ASP A 60 -5.28 25.07 -2.22
C ASP A 60 -4.16 24.01 -2.08
N LEU A 61 -3.98 23.15 -3.09
CA LEU A 61 -2.95 22.12 -3.11
C LEU A 61 -1.75 22.51 -3.98
N THR A 62 -0.56 22.42 -3.39
CA THR A 62 0.71 22.40 -4.13
C THR A 62 1.18 20.96 -4.24
N SER A 63 0.58 20.19 -5.15
CA SER A 63 0.95 18.79 -5.40
C SER A 63 0.78 18.42 -6.87
N ASN A 64 1.62 17.50 -7.35
CA ASN A 64 1.50 16.86 -8.66
C ASN A 64 0.95 15.42 -8.56
N LYS A 65 0.45 15.03 -7.37
CA LYS A 65 -0.16 13.72 -7.14
C LYS A 65 -1.61 13.74 -7.62
N TRP A 66 -2.02 12.69 -8.33
CA TRP A 66 -3.41 12.45 -8.64
C TRP A 66 -4.09 11.72 -7.49
N GLY A 67 -5.42 11.73 -7.50
CA GLY A 67 -6.28 11.14 -6.49
C GLY A 67 -7.45 12.05 -6.18
N TRP A 68 -8.32 11.62 -5.27
CA TRP A 68 -9.54 12.34 -4.95
C TRP A 68 -9.78 12.41 -3.45
N SER A 69 -10.39 13.52 -3.05
CA SER A 69 -11.14 13.63 -1.81
C SER A 69 -12.63 13.49 -2.13
N ILE A 70 -13.38 12.85 -1.23
CA ILE A 70 -14.80 12.59 -1.37
C ILE A 70 -15.55 13.43 -0.35
N GLY A 71 -16.43 14.31 -0.81
CA GLY A 71 -17.33 15.07 0.05
C GLY A 71 -17.59 16.50 -0.42
N PRO A 72 -18.24 17.33 0.43
CA PRO A 72 -18.53 17.04 1.83
C PRO A 72 -19.67 16.02 2.01
N LEU A 73 -19.46 15.03 2.87
CA LEU A 73 -20.47 14.06 3.28
C LEU A 73 -21.14 14.54 4.57
N THR A 74 -22.46 14.33 4.68
CA THR A 74 -23.23 14.68 5.89
C THR A 74 -23.59 13.42 6.68
N ALA A 75 -23.87 13.54 7.98
CA ALA A 75 -24.21 12.37 8.80
C ALA A 75 -25.46 11.65 8.26
N THR A 76 -25.59 10.36 8.57
CA THR A 76 -26.56 9.39 7.98
C THR A 76 -26.26 9.00 6.53
N HIS A 77 -25.01 9.18 6.11
CA HIS A 77 -24.55 8.84 4.76
C HIS A 77 -24.05 7.41 4.70
N THR A 78 -24.65 6.59 3.85
CA THR A 78 -24.18 5.23 3.57
C THR A 78 -24.08 5.06 2.06
N GLN A 79 -22.85 5.02 1.55
CA GLN A 79 -22.61 4.98 0.11
C GLN A 79 -21.37 4.15 -0.20
N SER A 80 -21.35 3.55 -1.39
CA SER A 80 -20.18 2.90 -1.96
C SER A 80 -19.57 3.71 -3.08
N TYR A 81 -18.25 3.60 -3.21
CA TYR A 81 -17.40 4.29 -4.19
C TYR A 81 -16.48 3.30 -4.88
N ILE A 82 -16.21 3.51 -6.16
CA ILE A 82 -15.29 2.66 -6.92
C ILE A 82 -13.86 3.06 -6.56
N ILE A 83 -13.00 2.07 -6.35
CA ILE A 83 -11.57 2.27 -6.17
C ILE A 83 -10.88 2.04 -7.52
N TYR A 84 -10.27 3.10 -8.05
CA TYR A 84 -9.51 3.05 -9.31
C TYR A 84 -8.01 3.01 -9.03
N GLN A 85 -7.31 2.05 -9.64
CA GLN A 85 -5.85 2.09 -9.76
C GLN A 85 -5.42 2.79 -11.04
N ALA A 86 -4.19 3.31 -11.06
CA ALA A 86 -3.53 3.88 -12.25
C ALA A 86 -4.34 4.98 -12.98
N ALA A 87 -5.29 5.62 -12.29
CA ALA A 87 -6.15 6.68 -12.84
C ALA A 87 -5.45 8.06 -12.79
N GLY A 88 -4.25 8.10 -13.37
CA GLY A 88 -3.43 9.30 -13.46
C GLY A 88 -4.22 10.49 -14.01
N GLN A 89 -3.84 11.69 -13.58
CA GLN A 89 -4.52 12.94 -13.94
C GLN A 89 -5.99 13.03 -13.47
N CYS A 90 -6.38 12.20 -12.50
CA CYS A 90 -7.77 12.07 -12.05
C CYS A 90 -8.73 11.64 -13.18
N ASN A 91 -8.22 10.87 -14.15
CA ASN A 91 -9.01 10.37 -15.27
C ASN A 91 -9.33 8.89 -15.08
N THR A 92 -10.60 8.59 -14.79
CA THR A 92 -11.08 7.22 -14.59
C THR A 92 -11.07 6.37 -15.86
N ASP A 93 -11.16 6.97 -17.05
CA ASP A 93 -11.09 6.25 -18.34
C ASP A 93 -9.71 5.62 -18.60
N ASN A 94 -8.68 6.17 -17.95
CA ASN A 94 -7.32 5.63 -17.98
C ASN A 94 -7.05 4.64 -16.84
N GLY A 95 -7.94 4.59 -15.85
CA GLY A 95 -7.80 3.77 -14.66
C GLY A 95 -8.44 2.39 -14.82
N GLN A 96 -8.22 1.55 -13.81
CA GLN A 96 -8.88 0.26 -13.70
C GLN A 96 -9.60 0.14 -12.36
N GLU A 97 -10.84 -0.37 -12.39
CA GLU A 97 -11.62 -0.68 -11.20
C GLU A 97 -11.07 -1.92 -10.50
N ILE A 98 -10.58 -1.75 -9.26
CA ILE A 98 -9.93 -2.82 -8.49
C ILE A 98 -10.65 -3.16 -7.20
N GLY A 99 -11.71 -2.43 -6.87
CA GLY A 99 -12.45 -2.65 -5.65
C GLY A 99 -13.52 -1.61 -5.41
N THR A 100 -14.16 -1.74 -4.26
CA THR A 100 -15.20 -0.86 -3.76
C THR A 100 -14.83 -0.39 -2.36
N LEU A 101 -14.98 0.90 -2.11
CA LEU A 101 -14.95 1.50 -0.78
C LEU A 101 -16.38 1.65 -0.29
N TYR A 102 -16.70 1.18 0.91
CA TYR A 102 -17.96 1.46 1.58
C TYR A 102 -17.71 2.49 2.68
N VAL A 103 -18.48 3.58 2.65
CA VAL A 103 -18.44 4.61 3.68
C VAL A 103 -19.80 4.64 4.38
N HIS A 104 -19.79 4.44 5.68
CA HIS A 104 -20.97 4.56 6.54
C HIS A 104 -20.68 5.60 7.62
N TYR A 105 -21.25 6.79 7.45
CA TYR A 105 -21.10 7.92 8.35
C TYR A 105 -22.36 8.10 9.21
N GLU A 106 -22.20 7.89 10.50
CA GLU A 106 -23.20 8.14 11.53
C GLU A 106 -22.80 9.32 12.41
N SER A 107 -23.70 9.78 13.27
CA SER A 107 -23.58 11.08 13.97
C SER A 107 -22.27 11.32 14.74
N ASN A 108 -21.53 10.28 15.13
CA ASN A 108 -20.27 10.40 15.88
C ASN A 108 -19.15 9.47 15.40
N TYR A 109 -19.35 8.72 14.31
CA TYR A 109 -18.32 7.83 13.77
C TYR A 109 -18.48 7.59 12.28
N VAL A 110 -17.39 7.23 11.62
CA VAL A 110 -17.34 6.79 10.23
C VAL A 110 -16.75 5.39 10.17
N LEU A 111 -17.42 4.47 9.48
CA LEU A 111 -16.82 3.21 9.03
C LEU A 111 -16.38 3.37 7.57
N VAL A 112 -15.16 2.91 7.30
CA VAL A 112 -14.57 2.90 5.95
C VAL A 112 -14.07 1.49 5.67
N ASP A 113 -14.73 0.79 4.76
CA ASP A 113 -14.40 -0.58 4.39
C ASP A 113 -13.88 -0.64 2.95
N PHE A 114 -12.67 -1.14 2.78
CA PHE A 114 -12.09 -1.46 1.49
C PHE A 114 -12.42 -2.90 1.15
N VAL A 115 -12.92 -3.13 -0.06
CA VAL A 115 -13.20 -4.48 -0.60
C VAL A 115 -12.59 -4.59 -1.99
N ALA A 116 -11.58 -5.43 -2.15
CA ALA A 116 -10.92 -5.66 -3.43
C ALA A 116 -11.77 -6.56 -4.33
N ASN A 117 -11.71 -6.32 -5.64
CA ASN A 117 -12.23 -7.24 -6.64
C ASN A 117 -11.35 -8.50 -6.73
N ASP A 118 -11.91 -9.60 -7.23
CA ASP A 118 -11.17 -10.83 -7.46
C ASP A 118 -9.91 -10.59 -8.29
N GLY A 119 -8.79 -11.19 -7.87
CA GLY A 119 -7.49 -10.99 -8.50
C GLY A 119 -6.69 -9.81 -7.94
N TYR A 120 -7.25 -9.03 -7.02
CA TYR A 120 -6.60 -7.88 -6.38
C TYR A 120 -6.58 -7.99 -4.86
N GLY A 121 -5.60 -7.34 -4.24
CA GLY A 121 -5.45 -7.27 -2.80
C GLY A 121 -4.73 -5.99 -2.39
N PHE A 122 -5.06 -5.47 -1.22
CA PHE A 122 -4.46 -4.27 -0.64
C PHE A 122 -3.24 -4.65 0.19
N PHE A 123 -2.13 -3.97 -0.07
CA PHE A 123 -0.86 -4.15 0.63
C PHE A 123 -0.54 -2.98 1.57
N GLU A 124 -1.12 -1.82 1.29
CA GLU A 124 -1.19 -0.68 2.20
C GLU A 124 -2.53 0.01 2.00
N THR A 125 -3.16 0.48 3.07
CA THR A 125 -4.35 1.34 3.01
C THR A 125 -4.10 2.57 3.85
N HIS A 126 -4.59 3.72 3.39
CA HIS A 126 -4.45 5.00 4.06
C HIS A 126 -5.77 5.76 3.99
N VAL A 127 -6.24 6.25 5.14
CA VAL A 127 -7.51 6.95 5.27
C VAL A 127 -7.32 8.30 5.94
N TYR A 128 -7.93 9.33 5.35
CA TYR A 128 -8.18 10.60 6.00
C TYR A 128 -9.69 10.82 6.11
N VAL A 129 -10.15 11.20 7.30
CA VAL A 129 -11.50 11.70 7.58
C VAL A 129 -11.35 13.01 8.35
N GLY A 130 -11.97 14.09 7.87
CA GLY A 130 -11.95 15.38 8.57
C GLY A 130 -12.83 16.45 7.95
N ASN A 131 -12.98 17.58 8.63
CA ASN A 131 -13.87 18.68 8.18
C ASN A 131 -13.28 19.59 7.09
N GLN A 132 -12.08 19.28 6.62
CA GLN A 132 -11.42 19.99 5.52
C GLN A 132 -11.20 19.01 4.36
N LYS A 133 -11.17 19.52 3.13
CA LYS A 133 -10.96 18.72 1.91
C LYS A 133 -9.73 17.81 1.98
N PHE A 134 -8.66 18.28 2.65
CA PHE A 134 -7.38 17.58 2.76
C PHE A 134 -6.80 17.71 4.18
N PRO A 135 -5.93 16.78 4.62
CA PRO A 135 -5.18 16.93 5.85
C PRO A 135 -4.18 18.08 5.75
N THR A 136 -3.82 18.66 6.90
CA THR A 136 -2.82 19.71 7.02
C THR A 136 -1.53 19.18 7.64
N LYS A 137 -0.41 19.66 7.12
CA LYS A 137 0.91 19.46 7.73
C LYS A 137 1.04 20.34 8.97
N ARG A 138 2.10 20.09 9.76
CA ARG A 138 2.46 20.93 10.92
C ARG A 138 2.65 22.42 10.59
N ASN A 139 3.02 22.75 9.36
CA ASN A 139 3.21 24.13 8.90
C ASN A 139 1.89 24.79 8.40
N GLY A 140 0.74 24.13 8.56
CA GLY A 140 -0.57 24.62 8.17
C GLY A 140 -0.92 24.44 6.68
N GLN A 141 0.01 23.96 5.85
CA GLN A 141 -0.27 23.69 4.43
C GLN A 141 -1.00 22.36 4.24
N PHE A 142 -1.91 22.29 3.27
CA PHE A 142 -2.55 21.03 2.90
C PHE A 142 -1.56 20.00 2.34
N THR A 143 -1.92 18.72 2.44
CA THR A 143 -1.16 17.62 1.87
C THR A 143 -2.07 16.51 1.38
N VAL A 144 -1.62 15.82 0.33
CA VAL A 144 -2.24 14.62 -0.24
C VAL A 144 -1.24 13.46 -0.31
N ALA A 145 -0.19 13.49 0.51
CA ALA A 145 0.74 12.37 0.61
C ALA A 145 0.11 11.28 1.51
N PRO A 146 -0.09 10.04 1.02
CA PRO A 146 -0.78 9.01 1.79
C PRO A 146 -0.16 8.72 3.17
N GLY A 147 1.17 8.61 3.25
CA GLY A 147 1.88 8.45 4.53
C GLY A 147 1.84 9.67 5.46
N GLN A 148 1.01 10.67 5.19
CA GLN A 148 0.68 11.79 6.09
C GLN A 148 -0.78 11.75 6.53
N TYR A 149 -1.55 10.73 6.13
CA TYR A 149 -2.92 10.56 6.59
C TYR A 149 -2.92 9.97 8.01
N PRO A 150 -3.91 10.30 8.85
CA PRO A 150 -3.89 9.89 10.26
C PRO A 150 -4.07 8.38 10.49
N PHE A 151 -4.69 7.68 9.55
CA PHE A 151 -5.03 6.26 9.68
C PHE A 151 -4.40 5.47 8.53
N SER A 152 -3.72 4.37 8.86
CA SER A 152 -3.09 3.49 7.87
C SER A 152 -2.89 2.09 8.42
N HIS A 153 -2.90 1.10 7.53
CA HIS A 153 -2.52 -0.28 7.81
C HIS A 153 -1.48 -0.74 6.79
N ASP A 154 -0.39 -1.34 7.28
CA ASP A 154 0.59 -2.07 6.48
C ASP A 154 0.18 -3.54 6.41
N LEU A 155 -0.01 -4.07 5.21
CA LEU A 155 -0.65 -5.37 4.94
C LEU A 155 0.29 -6.23 4.09
N PRO A 156 1.45 -6.68 4.63
CA PRO A 156 2.57 -7.22 3.85
C PRO A 156 2.23 -8.50 3.05
N ASP A 157 1.21 -9.24 3.48
CA ASP A 157 0.76 -10.45 2.81
C ASP A 157 -0.38 -10.21 1.81
N GLY A 158 -0.92 -8.97 1.76
CA GLY A 158 -2.08 -8.61 0.99
C GLY A 158 -3.39 -9.11 1.59
N VAL A 159 -4.43 -8.28 1.58
CA VAL A 159 -5.78 -8.67 2.02
C VAL A 159 -6.83 -8.25 1.00
N SER A 160 -7.92 -9.01 0.90
CA SER A 160 -9.06 -8.64 0.05
C SER A 160 -10.00 -7.65 0.72
N VAL A 161 -9.94 -7.51 2.04
CA VAL A 161 -10.80 -6.63 2.83
C VAL A 161 -9.97 -5.97 3.93
N ASP A 162 -10.19 -4.67 4.14
CA ASP A 162 -9.63 -3.91 5.26
C ASP A 162 -10.66 -2.86 5.74
N SER A 163 -10.64 -2.53 7.03
CA SER A 163 -11.69 -1.74 7.66
C SER A 163 -11.14 -0.75 8.68
N TYR A 164 -11.72 0.45 8.70
CA TYR A 164 -11.44 1.49 9.68
C TYR A 164 -12.72 1.92 10.39
N LYS A 165 -12.60 2.19 11.69
CA LYS A 165 -13.60 2.92 12.47
C LYS A 165 -12.96 4.20 13.01
N ILE A 166 -13.48 5.34 12.59
CA ILE A 166 -13.04 6.66 13.02
C ILE A 166 -14.13 7.22 13.91
N ASP A 167 -13.82 7.37 15.20
CA ASP A 167 -14.71 7.96 16.20
C ASP A 167 -14.53 9.49 16.29
N ASP A 168 -15.39 10.16 17.06
CA ASP A 168 -15.36 11.60 17.35
C ASP A 168 -15.42 12.48 16.08
N VAL A 169 -16.19 12.02 15.09
CA VAL A 169 -16.42 12.74 13.83
C VAL A 169 -17.73 13.51 13.92
N GLU A 170 -17.72 14.80 13.58
CA GLU A 170 -18.90 15.67 13.64
C GLU A 170 -19.02 16.56 12.39
N GLY A 171 -20.24 16.95 12.04
CA GLY A 171 -20.52 17.89 10.96
C GLY A 171 -20.23 17.35 9.56
N PRO A 172 -20.13 18.21 8.53
CA PRO A 172 -19.74 17.78 7.18
C PRO A 172 -18.28 17.34 7.15
N ILE A 173 -18.00 16.20 6.50
CA ILE A 173 -16.68 15.57 6.46
C ILE A 173 -16.22 15.35 5.03
N TYR A 174 -14.91 15.19 4.86
CA TYR A 174 -14.28 14.73 3.65
C TYR A 174 -13.53 13.44 3.94
N VAL A 175 -13.54 12.52 2.98
CA VAL A 175 -12.87 11.23 3.05
C VAL A 175 -11.85 11.13 1.93
N ILE A 176 -10.61 10.74 2.25
CA ILE A 176 -9.65 10.28 1.26
C ILE A 176 -9.32 8.84 1.60
N ALA A 177 -9.46 7.95 0.61
CA ALA A 177 -9.12 6.54 0.74
C ALA A 177 -8.11 6.19 -0.36
N HIS A 178 -6.89 5.90 0.07
CA HIS A 178 -5.77 5.48 -0.78
C HIS A 178 -5.40 4.04 -0.47
N ALA A 179 -4.97 3.29 -1.49
CA ALA A 179 -4.36 1.99 -1.30
C ALA A 179 -3.18 1.76 -2.25
N VAL A 180 -2.22 0.95 -1.79
CA VAL A 180 -1.30 0.21 -2.67
C VAL A 180 -1.96 -1.14 -2.96
N VAL A 181 -2.21 -1.42 -4.23
CA VAL A 181 -2.93 -2.61 -4.68
C VAL A 181 -2.05 -3.44 -5.60
N CYS A 182 -2.10 -4.76 -5.47
CA CYS A 182 -1.33 -5.69 -6.28
C CYS A 182 -2.21 -6.82 -6.82
N PRO A 183 -1.75 -7.54 -7.85
CA PRO A 183 -2.28 -8.86 -8.18
C PRO A 183 -2.24 -9.77 -6.95
N TYR A 184 -3.38 -10.36 -6.62
CA TYR A 184 -3.57 -11.15 -5.41
C TYR A 184 -4.40 -12.39 -5.71
N LYS A 185 -3.98 -13.51 -5.14
CA LYS A 185 -4.77 -14.74 -5.13
C LYS A 185 -5.11 -15.03 -3.67
N LYS A 186 -6.40 -14.98 -3.37
CA LYS A 186 -6.90 -15.42 -2.07
C LYS A 186 -6.51 -16.89 -1.89
N VAL A 187 -5.88 -17.21 -0.78
CA VAL A 187 -5.60 -18.58 -0.38
C VAL A 187 -6.83 -19.04 0.40
N ASP A 188 -7.58 -19.97 -0.18
CA ASP A 188 -8.75 -20.61 0.46
C ASP A 188 -8.34 -21.55 1.61
#